data_AF-I3RR36-F1
#
_entry.id   AF-I3RR36-F1
#
_cell.length_a   1.000
_cell.length_b   1.000
_cell.length_c   1.000
_cell.angle_alpha   90.00
_cell.angle_beta   90.00
_cell.angle_gamma   90.00
#
_symmetry.space_group_name_H-M   'P 1'
#
loop_
_entity.id
_entity.type
_entity.pdbx_description
1 polymer ?
#
loop_
_entity_poly.entity_id
_entity_poly.type
_entity_poly.pdbx_seq_one_letter_code
_entity_poly.pdbx_strand_id
1 'polypeptide(L)'
;TLISGEIDCEDFRAKLSLHKDKPAIINTLEESGFIGRFYIHCDGALFGLMMPFAPKVSFKKPIGSVSVSGHKFVGCPMPCGVQITRLEHINALSRNVEYLASRDATIMGSRNGHAPLFLWYTLNRKGYRGFQKEVQKCLRNAHYLRGRLTSAGIGAMLNELSSTVVFERPQDEEFTRKWQLACQGNIAHVVVMPNITIDKLDDFVNELIEKRAVWYKDGKRKPPCVASDIGQANCLCEL
;
A
#
# COMPACT_ATOMS: atom_id res chain seq x y z
N THR A 1 -1.04 -22.56 15.05
CA THR A 1 -1.57 -23.13 13.79
C THR A 1 -2.69 -24.08 14.16
N LEU A 2 -3.84 -23.94 13.51
CA LEU A 2 -4.99 -24.80 13.77
C LEU A 2 -4.69 -26.24 13.33
N ILE A 3 -5.48 -27.20 13.82
CA ILE A 3 -5.41 -28.62 13.40
C ILE A 3 -5.61 -28.76 11.87
N SER A 4 -6.26 -27.78 11.23
CA SER A 4 -6.44 -27.68 9.77
C SER A 4 -5.16 -27.30 9.00
N GLY A 5 -4.07 -26.91 9.67
CA GLY A 5 -2.87 -26.35 9.03
C GLY A 5 -2.99 -24.87 8.66
N GLU A 6 -4.13 -24.24 8.94
CA GLU A 6 -4.34 -22.80 8.74
C GLU A 6 -3.64 -21.99 9.83
N ILE A 7 -3.23 -20.77 9.47
CA ILE A 7 -2.69 -19.80 10.42
C ILE A 7 -3.80 -19.47 11.41
N ASP A 8 -3.53 -19.74 12.68
CA ASP A 8 -4.38 -19.30 13.78
C ASP A 8 -4.16 -17.80 13.96
N CYS A 9 -5.09 -17.00 13.45
CA CYS A 9 -5.00 -15.54 13.46
C CYS A 9 -5.07 -14.95 14.88
N GLU A 10 -5.69 -15.62 15.84
CA GLU A 10 -5.76 -15.15 17.24
C GLU A 10 -4.45 -15.44 17.97
N ASP A 11 -3.92 -16.66 17.84
CA ASP A 11 -2.58 -17.04 18.33
C ASP A 11 -1.50 -16.14 17.69
N PHE A 12 -1.58 -15.93 16.37
CA PHE A 12 -0.69 -15.02 15.65
C PHE A 12 -0.75 -13.62 16.26
N ARG A 13 -1.95 -13.05 16.45
CA ARG A 13 -2.14 -11.71 17.05
C ARG A 13 -1.59 -11.63 18.48
N ALA A 14 -1.81 -12.66 19.30
CA ALA A 14 -1.27 -12.72 20.65
C ALA A 14 0.26 -12.71 20.63
N LYS A 15 0.89 -13.53 19.77
CA LYS A 15 2.34 -13.60 19.56
C LYS A 15 2.93 -12.29 19.01
N LEU A 16 2.21 -11.58 18.15
CA LEU A 16 2.63 -10.26 17.67
C LEU A 16 2.78 -9.26 18.82
N SER A 17 1.99 -9.41 19.88
CA SER A 17 1.99 -8.48 21.01
C SER A 17 3.07 -8.75 22.05
N LEU A 18 3.64 -9.97 22.09
CA LEU A 18 4.78 -10.37 22.93
C LEU A 18 6.12 -9.77 22.46
N HIS A 19 6.27 -9.54 21.15
CA HIS A 19 7.53 -9.12 20.54
C HIS A 19 7.34 -7.88 19.67
N LYS A 20 6.76 -6.81 20.25
CA LYS A 20 6.41 -5.55 19.55
C LYS A 20 7.58 -4.90 18.81
N ASP A 21 8.81 -5.13 19.26
CA ASP A 21 10.01 -4.51 18.70
C ASP A 21 10.57 -5.26 17.47
N LYS A 22 10.10 -6.49 17.23
CA LYS A 22 10.44 -7.29 16.06
C LYS A 22 9.24 -7.36 15.11
N PRO A 23 9.45 -7.32 13.78
CA PRO A 23 8.34 -7.58 12.85
C PRO A 23 7.69 -8.92 13.13
N ALA A 24 6.37 -8.88 13.24
CA ALA A 24 5.46 -10.00 13.42
C ALA A 24 5.87 -11.31 12.72
N ILE A 25 6.21 -11.18 11.43
CA ILE A 25 6.58 -12.31 10.58
C ILE A 25 7.87 -12.99 11.01
N ILE A 26 8.86 -12.24 11.51
CA ILE A 26 10.14 -12.81 11.98
C ILE A 26 9.91 -13.63 13.24
N ASN A 27 9.14 -13.10 14.20
CA ASN A 27 8.82 -13.83 15.44
C ASN A 27 8.12 -15.14 15.14
N THR A 28 7.13 -15.10 14.24
CA THR A 28 6.34 -16.27 13.88
C THR A 28 7.18 -17.35 13.21
N LEU A 29 8.11 -16.96 12.33
CA LEU A 29 9.05 -17.89 11.70
C LEU A 29 10.00 -18.52 12.73
N GLU A 30 10.58 -17.69 13.62
CA GLU A 30 11.48 -18.16 14.69
C GLU A 30 10.77 -19.14 15.65
N GLU A 31 9.58 -18.79 16.14
CA GLU A 31 8.77 -19.63 17.04
C GLU A 31 8.30 -20.93 16.38
N SER A 32 8.11 -20.92 15.06
CA SER A 32 7.77 -22.12 14.29
C SER A 32 8.98 -23.00 13.98
N GLY A 33 10.16 -22.69 14.54
CA GLY A 33 11.40 -23.47 14.37
C GLY A 33 12.22 -23.12 13.11
N PHE A 34 11.83 -22.06 12.39
CA PHE A 34 12.59 -21.53 11.25
C PHE A 34 13.56 -20.45 11.74
N ILE A 35 14.63 -20.86 12.43
CA ILE A 35 15.71 -19.94 12.81
C ILE A 35 16.72 -19.87 11.66
N GLY A 36 16.86 -18.70 11.03
CA GLY A 36 17.80 -18.48 9.93
C GLY A 36 17.52 -19.26 8.63
N ARG A 37 16.39 -19.98 8.57
CA ARG A 37 15.98 -20.82 7.43
C ARG A 37 14.75 -20.25 6.73
N PHE A 38 14.79 -18.95 6.45
CA PHE A 38 13.72 -18.26 5.75
C PHE A 38 14.27 -17.15 4.87
N TYR A 39 13.48 -16.77 3.87
CA TYR A 39 13.74 -15.62 3.02
C TYR A 39 12.56 -14.67 3.08
N ILE A 40 12.81 -13.42 3.48
CA ILE A 40 11.78 -12.38 3.52
C ILE A 40 12.04 -11.41 2.37
N HIS A 41 11.09 -11.35 1.43
CA HIS A 41 10.97 -10.26 0.48
C HIS A 41 10.01 -9.19 1.04
N CYS A 42 10.41 -7.93 1.01
CA CYS A 42 9.48 -6.83 1.23
C CYS A 42 9.04 -6.24 -0.12
N ASP A 43 7.82 -6.54 -0.52
CA ASP A 43 7.16 -5.82 -1.61
C ASP A 43 6.77 -4.43 -1.11
N GLY A 44 7.61 -3.46 -1.47
CA GLY A 44 7.41 -2.04 -1.20
C GLY A 44 6.97 -1.29 -2.44
N ALA A 45 6.27 -1.92 -3.40
CA ALA A 45 5.99 -1.31 -4.69
C ALA A 45 5.43 0.12 -4.56
N LEU A 46 4.43 0.32 -3.70
CA LEU A 46 3.89 1.65 -3.41
C LEU A 46 4.62 2.33 -2.24
N PHE A 47 4.55 1.71 -1.06
CA PHE A 47 4.97 2.35 0.19
C PHE A 47 6.47 2.32 0.43
N GLY A 48 7.27 1.57 -0.31
CA GLY A 48 8.69 1.39 -0.03
C GLY A 48 9.51 2.68 -0.04
N LEU A 49 9.07 3.70 -0.79
CA LEU A 49 9.68 5.05 -0.79
C LEU A 49 9.03 6.02 0.21
N MET A 50 7.93 5.61 0.85
CA MET A 50 7.30 6.30 1.96
C MET A 50 7.82 5.77 3.32
N MET A 51 8.15 4.48 3.39
CA MET A 51 8.60 3.76 4.59
C MET A 51 9.83 4.35 5.30
N PRO A 52 10.82 4.99 4.65
CA PRO A 52 11.93 5.62 5.36
C PRO A 52 11.49 6.72 6.35
N PHE A 53 10.27 7.23 6.20
CA PHE A 53 9.66 8.25 7.05
C PHE A 53 8.61 7.68 8.02
N ALA A 54 8.52 6.35 8.11
CA ALA A 54 7.66 5.55 8.97
C ALA A 54 8.51 4.47 9.71
N PRO A 55 7.93 3.49 10.45
CA PRO A 55 8.70 2.44 11.12
C PRO A 55 9.69 1.76 10.18
N LYS A 56 10.97 1.72 10.57
CA LYS A 56 12.08 1.42 9.66
C LYS A 56 12.07 -0.04 9.19
N VAL A 57 11.70 -0.28 7.94
CA VAL A 57 12.06 -1.50 7.19
C VAL A 57 13.46 -1.29 6.62
N SER A 58 14.41 -2.13 7.01
CA SER A 58 15.81 -2.02 6.56
C SER A 58 16.53 -3.37 6.61
N PHE A 59 17.61 -3.50 5.84
CA PHE A 59 18.47 -4.68 5.78
C PHE A 59 19.24 -4.98 7.09
N LYS A 60 19.08 -4.16 8.14
CA LYS A 60 19.49 -4.51 9.52
C LYS A 60 18.66 -5.66 10.09
N LYS A 61 17.46 -5.87 9.54
CA LYS A 61 16.60 -7.03 9.80
C LYS A 61 16.95 -8.17 8.82
N PRO A 62 16.58 -9.44 9.10
CA PRO A 62 16.80 -10.59 8.21
C PRO A 62 15.88 -10.57 6.97
N ILE A 63 15.92 -9.45 6.24
CA ILE A 63 15.26 -9.24 4.94
C ILE A 63 16.26 -9.64 3.86
N GLY A 64 15.82 -10.45 2.90
CA GLY A 64 16.61 -10.89 1.75
C GLY A 64 16.59 -9.89 0.61
N SER A 65 15.43 -9.28 0.34
CA SER A 65 15.29 -8.25 -0.69
C SER A 65 14.11 -7.30 -0.46
N VAL A 66 14.16 -6.16 -1.16
CA VAL A 66 13.10 -5.15 -1.21
C VAL A 66 12.88 -4.76 -2.67
N SER A 67 11.62 -4.59 -3.08
CA SER A 67 11.25 -4.02 -4.38
C SER A 67 10.44 -2.74 -4.19
N VAL A 68 10.64 -1.76 -5.07
CA VAL A 68 9.87 -0.50 -5.09
C VAL A 68 9.52 -0.10 -6.52
N SER A 69 8.39 0.56 -6.73
CA SER A 69 7.99 1.08 -8.05
C SER A 69 8.22 2.59 -8.13
N GLY A 70 8.96 3.03 -9.15
CA GLY A 70 9.17 4.46 -9.44
C GLY A 70 7.92 5.15 -10.00
N HIS A 71 7.09 4.42 -10.74
CA HIS A 71 5.88 4.96 -11.34
C HIS A 71 4.69 5.08 -10.38
N LYS A 72 4.88 4.67 -9.11
CA LYS A 72 3.86 4.81 -8.06
C LYS A 72 4.08 6.13 -7.31
N PHE A 73 4.61 6.10 -6.09
CA PHE A 73 4.73 7.29 -5.25
C PHE A 73 5.66 8.39 -5.84
N VAL A 74 6.74 8.01 -6.52
CA VAL A 74 7.68 8.98 -7.12
C VAL A 74 7.06 9.69 -8.33
N GLY A 75 6.17 9.01 -9.07
CA GLY A 75 5.48 9.57 -10.23
C GLY A 75 6.29 9.53 -11.53
N CYS A 76 7.14 8.51 -11.72
CA CYS A 76 7.78 8.29 -13.01
C CYS A 76 6.73 8.06 -14.13
N PRO A 77 6.81 8.75 -15.29
CA PRO A 77 5.83 8.65 -16.38
C PRO A 77 5.77 7.30 -17.12
N MET A 78 6.70 6.39 -16.83
CA MET A 78 6.75 5.05 -17.39
C MET A 78 6.93 4.02 -16.28
N PRO A 79 6.37 2.81 -16.43
CA PRO A 79 6.58 1.73 -15.47
C PRO A 79 8.06 1.45 -15.25
N CYS A 80 8.52 1.70 -14.03
CA CYS A 80 9.87 1.39 -13.58
C CYS A 80 9.89 1.03 -12.10
N GLY A 81 11.00 0.47 -11.64
CA GLY A 81 11.21 0.09 -10.25
C GLY A 81 12.67 -0.19 -9.93
N VAL A 82 12.94 -0.40 -8.65
CA VAL A 82 14.25 -0.78 -8.13
C VAL A 82 14.07 -2.01 -7.25
N GLN A 83 14.88 -3.04 -7.49
CA GLN A 83 15.01 -4.18 -6.61
C GLN A 83 16.39 -4.14 -5.96
N ILE A 84 16.41 -4.27 -4.64
CA ILE A 84 17.64 -4.33 -3.83
C ILE A 84 17.64 -5.69 -3.14
N THR A 85 18.74 -6.42 -3.24
CA THR A 85 18.92 -7.75 -2.65
C THR A 85 20.34 -7.91 -2.12
N ARG A 86 20.57 -8.93 -1.27
CA ARG A 86 21.92 -9.28 -0.79
C ARG A 86 22.77 -9.85 -1.91
N LEU A 87 24.06 -9.54 -1.88
CA LEU A 87 25.02 -9.94 -2.92
C LEU A 87 25.10 -11.46 -3.08
N GLU A 88 25.02 -12.22 -1.98
CA GLU A 88 25.01 -13.69 -2.00
C GLU A 88 23.91 -14.28 -2.90
N HIS A 89 22.74 -13.64 -2.96
CA HIS A 89 21.64 -14.08 -3.83
C HIS A 89 21.89 -13.76 -5.30
N ILE A 90 22.58 -12.65 -5.59
CA ILE A 90 22.98 -12.31 -6.97
C ILE A 90 24.04 -13.30 -7.46
N ASN A 91 25.02 -13.64 -6.63
CA ASN A 91 26.08 -14.58 -7.00
C ASN A 91 25.53 -15.97 -7.35
N ALA A 92 24.46 -16.40 -6.69
CA ALA A 92 23.79 -17.66 -7.01
C ALA A 92 23.02 -17.64 -8.36
N LEU A 93 22.63 -16.45 -8.84
CA LEU A 93 21.78 -16.29 -10.03
C LEU A 93 22.54 -15.77 -11.26
N SER A 94 23.66 -15.08 -11.06
CA SER A 94 24.37 -14.37 -12.12
C SER A 94 24.96 -15.33 -13.14
N ARG A 95 24.75 -15.02 -14.42
CA ARG A 95 25.44 -15.68 -15.53
C ARG A 95 26.46 -14.71 -16.12
N ASN A 96 27.61 -15.23 -16.56
CA ASN A 96 28.58 -14.42 -17.30
C ASN A 96 28.01 -14.12 -18.70
N VAL A 97 28.03 -12.85 -19.11
CA VAL A 97 27.71 -12.45 -20.48
C VAL A 97 29.00 -12.17 -21.22
N GLU A 98 29.41 -13.13 -22.05
CA GLU A 98 30.73 -13.20 -22.69
C GLU A 98 31.09 -11.96 -23.52
N TYR A 99 30.13 -11.40 -24.25
CA TYR A 99 30.35 -10.25 -25.13
C TYR A 99 30.24 -8.88 -24.44
N LEU A 100 29.75 -8.82 -23.19
CA LEU A 100 29.56 -7.56 -22.44
C LEU A 100 30.57 -7.37 -21.29
N ALA A 101 31.51 -8.31 -21.10
CA ALA A 101 32.43 -8.34 -19.97
C ALA A 101 31.74 -8.04 -18.61
N SER A 102 30.47 -8.45 -18.47
CA SER A 102 29.60 -8.06 -17.36
C SER A 102 28.74 -9.24 -16.92
N ARG A 103 28.35 -9.22 -15.64
CA ARG A 103 27.41 -10.18 -15.06
C ARG A 103 26.00 -9.62 -15.16
N ASP A 104 25.11 -10.36 -15.81
CA ASP A 104 23.70 -10.04 -15.83
C ASP A 104 22.94 -10.99 -14.90
N ALA A 105 22.11 -10.39 -14.05
CA ALA A 105 21.22 -11.08 -13.13
C ALA A 105 19.76 -10.59 -13.30
N THR A 106 19.48 -9.91 -14.42
CA THR A 106 18.16 -9.38 -14.75
C THR A 106 17.44 -10.30 -15.74
N ILE A 107 16.10 -10.30 -15.68
CA ILE A 107 15.26 -11.10 -16.58
C ILE A 107 15.23 -10.50 -18.00
N MET A 108 15.31 -9.17 -18.08
CA MET A 108 15.22 -8.42 -19.34
C MET A 108 16.60 -8.05 -19.85
N GLY A 109 16.89 -8.30 -21.14
CA GLY A 109 18.10 -7.79 -21.78
C GLY A 109 18.05 -6.27 -22.02
N SER A 110 17.48 -5.85 -23.15
CA SER A 110 17.29 -4.43 -23.47
C SER A 110 16.32 -3.78 -22.49
N ARG A 111 16.72 -2.64 -21.90
CA ARG A 111 15.97 -1.95 -20.84
C ARG A 111 15.85 -0.45 -21.10
N ASN A 112 14.84 0.16 -20.48
CA ASN A 112 14.55 1.58 -20.64
C ASN A 112 15.59 2.47 -19.93
N GLY A 113 16.44 3.15 -20.70
CA GLY A 113 17.46 4.08 -20.19
C GLY A 113 16.92 5.41 -19.64
N HIS A 114 15.68 5.79 -19.98
CA HIS A 114 15.05 7.02 -19.44
C HIS A 114 14.55 6.83 -18.01
N ALA A 115 14.09 5.63 -17.65
CA ALA A 115 13.60 5.32 -16.30
C ALA A 115 14.60 5.72 -15.18
N PRO A 116 15.89 5.34 -15.22
CA PRO A 116 16.85 5.76 -14.21
C PRO A 116 17.10 7.28 -14.21
N LEU A 117 17.04 7.97 -15.37
CA LEU A 117 17.19 9.42 -15.44
C LEU A 117 16.04 10.15 -14.73
N PHE A 118 14.78 9.74 -14.96
CA PHE A 118 13.62 10.30 -14.27
C PHE A 118 13.64 10.04 -12.76
N LEU A 119 14.03 8.82 -12.36
CA LEU A 119 14.21 8.48 -10.96
C LEU A 119 15.28 9.38 -10.32
N TRP A 120 16.46 9.46 -10.93
CA TRP A 120 17.57 10.29 -10.44
C TRP A 120 17.16 11.75 -10.33
N TYR A 121 16.53 12.32 -11.36
CA TYR A 121 16.07 13.71 -11.36
C TYR A 121 15.10 13.98 -10.21
N THR A 122 14.10 13.11 -10.02
CA THR A 122 13.08 13.30 -8.97
C THR A 122 13.68 13.15 -7.57
N LEU A 123 14.57 12.18 -7.38
CA LEU A 123 15.30 11.97 -6.12
C LEU A 123 16.14 13.20 -5.74
N ASN A 124 16.89 13.75 -6.69
CA ASN A 124 17.73 14.93 -6.45
C ASN A 124 16.90 16.20 -6.24
N ARG A 125 15.84 16.39 -7.04
CA ARG A 125 15.01 17.59 -6.95
C ARG A 125 14.25 17.68 -5.63
N LYS A 126 13.68 16.56 -5.16
CA LYS A 126 12.90 16.53 -3.92
C LYS A 126 13.80 16.41 -2.69
N GLY A 127 14.83 15.59 -2.77
CA GLY A 127 15.67 15.22 -1.63
C GLY A 127 14.86 14.61 -0.48
N TYR A 128 15.54 14.32 0.63
CA TYR A 128 14.89 13.72 1.81
C TYR A 128 13.74 14.58 2.36
N ARG A 129 13.95 15.90 2.47
CA ARG A 129 12.95 16.83 3.03
C ARG A 129 11.71 16.94 2.15
N GLY A 130 11.86 16.95 0.82
CA GLY A 130 10.74 17.00 -0.11
C GLY A 130 9.89 15.73 -0.02
N PHE A 131 10.53 14.55 -0.03
CA PHE A 131 9.82 13.28 0.15
C PHE A 131 9.12 13.20 1.51
N GLN A 132 9.80 13.59 2.60
CA GLN A 132 9.17 13.62 3.92
C GLN A 132 7.92 14.50 3.92
N LYS A 133 7.99 15.71 3.32
CA LYS A 133 6.84 16.63 3.23
C LYS A 133 5.69 16.00 2.43
N GLU A 134 5.99 15.34 1.31
CA GLU A 134 4.98 14.67 0.48
C GLU A 134 4.33 13.48 1.18
N VAL A 135 5.11 12.63 1.86
CA VAL A 135 4.58 11.51 2.65
C VAL A 135 3.64 12.03 3.72
N GLN A 136 4.08 13.04 4.47
CA GLN A 136 3.26 13.64 5.52
C GLN A 136 1.99 14.30 4.97
N LYS A 137 2.06 14.92 3.78
CA LYS A 137 0.87 15.42 3.08
C LYS A 137 -0.09 14.29 2.73
N CYS A 138 0.39 13.18 2.18
CA CYS A 138 -0.45 12.05 1.79
C CYS A 138 -1.14 11.42 3.00
N LEU A 139 -0.41 11.21 4.10
CA LEU A 139 -0.97 10.69 5.34
C LEU A 139 -2.05 11.63 5.92
N ARG A 140 -1.75 12.92 6.03
CA ARG A 140 -2.74 13.91 6.51
C ARG A 140 -3.99 13.95 5.64
N ASN A 141 -3.83 13.95 4.33
CA ASN A 141 -4.95 14.00 3.39
C ASN A 141 -5.77 12.70 3.40
N ALA A 142 -5.15 11.54 3.64
CA ALA A 142 -5.87 10.27 3.83
C ALA A 142 -6.70 10.29 5.12
N HIS A 143 -6.14 10.78 6.22
CA HIS A 143 -6.87 10.98 7.49
C HIS A 143 -8.03 11.96 7.31
N TYR A 144 -7.80 13.06 6.59
CA TYR A 144 -8.84 14.02 6.24
C TYR A 144 -9.98 13.38 5.43
N LEU A 145 -9.68 12.63 4.37
CA LEU A 145 -10.67 11.91 3.57
C LEU A 145 -11.47 10.92 4.42
N ARG A 146 -10.80 10.12 5.25
CA ARG A 146 -11.47 9.19 6.18
C ARG A 146 -12.40 9.93 7.14
N GLY A 147 -11.96 11.06 7.70
CA GLY A 147 -12.78 11.90 8.58
C GLY A 147 -14.02 12.47 7.88
N ARG A 148 -13.87 12.95 6.64
CA ARG A 148 -14.97 13.48 5.83
C ARG A 148 -16.01 12.41 5.48
N LEU A 149 -15.57 11.22 5.08
CA LEU A 149 -16.48 10.09 4.80
C LEU A 149 -17.25 9.66 6.06
N THR A 150 -16.54 9.46 7.17
CA THR A 150 -17.18 9.02 8.42
C THR A 150 -18.15 10.06 8.99
N SER A 151 -17.83 11.36 8.89
CA SER A 151 -18.75 12.45 9.27
C SER A 151 -20.03 12.49 8.42
N ALA A 152 -19.99 11.92 7.22
CA ALA A 152 -21.14 11.80 6.32
C ALA A 152 -21.90 10.46 6.47
N GLY A 153 -21.60 9.66 7.49
CA GLY A 153 -22.22 8.35 7.70
C GLY A 153 -21.78 7.27 6.70
N ILE A 154 -20.62 7.45 6.07
CA ILE A 154 -20.02 6.48 5.15
C ILE A 154 -18.96 5.68 5.91
N GLY A 155 -19.13 4.36 5.97
CA GLY A 155 -18.14 3.46 6.57
C GLY A 155 -16.82 3.53 5.83
N ALA A 156 -15.73 3.79 6.56
CA ALA A 156 -14.39 3.95 5.97
C ALA A 156 -13.28 3.50 6.93
N MET A 157 -12.33 2.72 6.40
CA MET A 157 -11.13 2.27 7.09
C MET A 157 -9.89 2.94 6.53
N LEU A 158 -9.00 3.31 7.44
CA LEU A 158 -7.65 3.77 7.15
C LEU A 158 -6.69 3.16 8.18
N ASN A 159 -5.63 2.51 7.71
CA ASN A 159 -4.52 2.14 8.59
C ASN A 159 -3.68 3.40 8.90
N GLU A 160 -3.24 3.55 10.15
CA GLU A 160 -2.62 4.78 10.67
C GLU A 160 -1.48 5.33 9.80
N LEU A 161 -0.68 4.44 9.22
CA LEU A 161 0.49 4.77 8.40
C LEU A 161 0.29 4.53 6.90
N SER A 162 -0.97 4.42 6.47
CA SER A 162 -1.36 4.23 5.07
C SER A 162 -1.84 5.54 4.46
N SER A 163 -1.80 5.61 3.12
CA SER A 163 -2.51 6.65 2.36
C SER A 163 -3.69 6.09 1.56
N THR A 164 -4.04 4.82 1.76
CA THR A 164 -5.19 4.17 1.13
C THR A 164 -6.38 4.20 2.08
N VAL A 165 -7.45 4.88 1.67
CA VAL A 165 -8.74 4.88 2.38
C VAL A 165 -9.67 3.90 1.66
N VAL A 166 -10.19 2.92 2.39
CA VAL A 166 -11.15 1.92 1.90
C VAL A 166 -12.52 2.27 2.44
N PHE A 167 -13.54 2.29 1.60
CA PHE A 167 -14.89 2.68 1.97
C PHE A 167 -15.93 1.91 1.17
N GLU A 168 -17.21 2.11 1.47
CA GLU A 168 -18.31 1.46 0.74
C GLU A 168 -18.26 1.77 -0.76
N ARG A 169 -18.58 0.78 -1.59
CA ARG A 169 -18.59 0.94 -3.04
C ARG A 169 -19.75 1.84 -3.48
N PRO A 170 -19.48 2.92 -4.26
CA PRO A 170 -20.52 3.70 -4.92
C PRO A 170 -21.41 2.83 -5.82
N GLN A 171 -22.73 3.08 -5.80
CA GLN A 171 -23.72 2.34 -6.61
C GLN A 171 -23.90 2.92 -8.02
N ASP A 172 -23.00 3.80 -8.43
CA ASP A 172 -23.02 4.49 -9.72
C ASP A 172 -21.72 4.23 -10.48
N GLU A 173 -21.85 3.57 -11.63
CA GLU A 173 -20.73 3.30 -12.51
C GLU A 173 -20.15 4.56 -13.14
N GLU A 174 -20.96 5.57 -13.43
CA GLU A 174 -20.49 6.83 -14.01
C GLU A 174 -19.60 7.56 -12.99
N PHE A 175 -20.03 7.63 -11.73
CA PHE A 175 -19.21 8.16 -10.63
C PHE A 175 -17.91 7.37 -10.46
N THR A 176 -18.00 6.04 -10.47
CA THR A 176 -16.84 5.14 -10.35
C THR A 176 -15.83 5.38 -11.48
N ARG A 177 -16.31 5.53 -12.73
CA ARG A 177 -15.47 5.82 -13.91
C ARG A 177 -14.87 7.21 -13.85
N LYS A 178 -15.65 8.23 -13.51
CA LYS A 178 -15.20 9.63 -13.37
C LYS A 178 -14.04 9.75 -12.38
N TRP A 179 -14.16 9.12 -11.22
CA TRP A 179 -13.17 9.16 -10.15
C TRP A 179 -12.14 8.02 -10.22
N GLN A 180 -12.22 7.17 -11.24
CA GLN A 180 -11.33 6.03 -11.49
C GLN A 180 -11.14 5.14 -10.25
N LEU A 181 -12.23 4.87 -9.55
CA LEU A 181 -12.18 4.10 -8.32
C LEU A 181 -11.91 2.62 -8.61
N ALA A 182 -10.99 2.04 -7.86
CA ALA A 182 -10.78 0.61 -7.84
C ALA A 182 -11.79 -0.03 -6.87
N CYS A 183 -12.68 -0.86 -7.41
CA CYS A 183 -13.74 -1.52 -6.67
C CYS A 183 -13.51 -3.03 -6.59
N GLN A 184 -13.80 -3.62 -5.42
CA GLN A 184 -13.77 -5.05 -5.19
C GLN A 184 -14.95 -5.42 -4.28
N GLY A 185 -15.84 -6.30 -4.73
CA GLY A 185 -17.06 -6.63 -3.98
C GLY A 185 -17.85 -5.37 -3.63
N ASN A 186 -18.11 -5.18 -2.33
CA ASN A 186 -18.86 -4.06 -1.76
C ASN A 186 -17.99 -2.87 -1.33
N ILE A 187 -16.69 -2.89 -1.61
CA ILE A 187 -15.77 -1.81 -1.25
C ILE A 187 -15.14 -1.14 -2.46
N ALA A 188 -14.75 0.11 -2.27
CA ALA A 188 -13.87 0.88 -3.14
C ALA A 188 -12.71 1.44 -2.33
N HIS A 189 -11.63 1.83 -3.00
CA HIS A 189 -10.54 2.52 -2.32
C HIS A 189 -10.01 3.71 -3.11
N VAL A 190 -9.57 4.72 -2.36
CA VAL A 190 -8.82 5.87 -2.87
C VAL A 190 -7.41 5.81 -2.31
N VAL A 191 -6.43 5.82 -3.19
CA VAL A 191 -5.02 5.93 -2.81
C VAL A 191 -4.60 7.39 -2.89
N VAL A 192 -4.40 8.02 -1.74
CA VAL A 192 -4.06 9.44 -1.64
C VAL A 192 -2.58 9.64 -1.97
N MET A 193 -2.33 10.23 -3.14
CA MET A 193 -1.02 10.48 -3.71
C MET A 193 -0.63 11.97 -3.64
N PRO A 194 0.65 12.34 -3.87
CA PRO A 194 1.11 13.74 -3.72
C PRO A 194 0.33 14.79 -4.53
N ASN A 195 -0.23 14.38 -5.67
CA ASN A 195 -1.04 15.22 -6.56
C ASN A 195 -2.49 15.44 -6.06
N ILE A 196 -2.93 14.75 -5.02
CA ILE A 196 -4.28 14.89 -4.46
C ILE A 196 -4.32 16.07 -3.48
N THR A 197 -5.19 17.05 -3.75
CA THR A 197 -5.40 18.26 -2.93
C THR A 197 -6.62 18.09 -2.03
N ILE A 198 -6.76 18.95 -1.02
CA ILE A 198 -7.97 18.99 -0.17
C ILE A 198 -9.20 19.32 -1.01
N ASP A 199 -9.12 20.33 -1.88
CA ASP A 199 -10.23 20.71 -2.76
C ASP A 199 -10.72 19.52 -3.61
N LYS A 200 -9.80 18.72 -4.18
CA LYS A 200 -10.18 17.53 -4.94
C LYS A 200 -10.85 16.45 -4.08
N LEU A 201 -10.43 16.32 -2.82
CA LEU A 201 -11.10 15.43 -1.87
C LEU A 201 -12.48 15.97 -1.47
N ASP A 202 -12.63 17.29 -1.35
CA ASP A 202 -13.89 17.93 -1.04
C ASP A 202 -14.89 17.76 -2.18
N ASP A 203 -14.47 18.03 -3.42
CA ASP A 203 -15.27 17.79 -4.63
C ASP A 203 -15.73 16.33 -4.71
N PHE A 204 -14.79 15.40 -4.49
CA PHE A 204 -15.08 13.97 -4.49
C PHE A 204 -16.12 13.58 -3.43
N VAL A 205 -15.91 14.00 -2.18
CA VAL A 205 -16.80 13.62 -1.07
C VAL A 205 -18.17 14.28 -1.21
N ASN A 206 -18.23 15.56 -1.61
CA ASN A 206 -19.50 16.27 -1.77
C ASN A 206 -20.34 15.62 -2.87
N GLU A 207 -19.76 15.33 -4.03
CA GLU A 207 -20.46 14.62 -5.10
C GLU A 207 -20.89 13.21 -4.67
N LEU A 208 -20.04 12.50 -3.92
CA LEU A 208 -20.40 11.18 -3.38
C LEU A 208 -21.63 11.28 -2.47
N ILE A 209 -21.67 12.27 -1.56
CA ILE A 209 -22.79 12.48 -0.64
C ILE A 209 -24.08 12.78 -1.40
N GLU A 210 -24.01 13.70 -2.37
CA GLU A 210 -25.16 14.07 -3.20
C GLU A 210 -25.73 12.86 -3.94
N LYS A 211 -24.88 12.08 -4.63
CA LYS A 211 -25.34 10.90 -5.36
C LYS A 211 -25.82 9.79 -4.41
N ARG A 212 -25.14 9.60 -3.28
CA ARG A 212 -25.53 8.62 -2.27
C ARG A 212 -26.91 8.89 -1.68
N ALA A 213 -27.25 10.16 -1.45
CA ALA A 213 -28.58 10.55 -0.99
C ALA A 213 -29.66 10.14 -1.99
N VAL A 214 -29.38 10.22 -3.30
CA VAL A 214 -30.29 9.76 -4.35
C VAL A 214 -30.42 8.24 -4.36
N TRP A 215 -29.32 7.50 -4.23
CA TRP A 215 -29.32 6.03 -4.29
C TRP A 215 -30.18 5.37 -3.20
N TYR A 216 -30.28 6.02 -2.04
CA TYR A 216 -30.95 5.48 -0.84
C TYR A 216 -32.19 6.27 -0.41
N LYS A 217 -32.64 7.26 -1.20
CA LYS A 217 -33.71 8.21 -0.88
C LYS A 217 -35.02 7.56 -0.39
N ASP A 218 -35.42 6.46 -1.03
CA ASP A 218 -36.73 5.82 -0.79
C ASP A 218 -36.69 4.71 0.27
N GLY A 219 -35.53 4.45 0.91
CA GLY A 219 -35.35 3.37 1.89
C GLY A 219 -35.49 1.94 1.34
N LYS A 220 -35.91 1.78 0.08
CA LYS A 220 -36.01 0.49 -0.64
C LYS A 220 -34.66 -0.22 -0.79
N ARG A 221 -33.58 0.54 -0.77
CA ARG A 221 -32.20 0.06 -0.78
C ARG A 221 -31.50 0.62 0.44
N LYS A 222 -30.81 -0.24 1.19
CA LYS A 222 -29.92 0.17 2.28
C LYS A 222 -28.47 0.13 1.81
N PRO A 223 -27.59 0.99 2.35
CA PRO A 223 -26.16 0.82 2.18
C PRO A 223 -25.74 -0.60 2.57
N PRO A 224 -24.90 -1.28 1.76
CA PRO A 224 -24.45 -2.62 2.10
C PRO A 224 -23.61 -2.58 3.38
N CYS A 225 -23.77 -3.59 4.23
CA CYS A 225 -22.84 -3.79 5.33
C CYS A 225 -21.47 -4.17 4.74
N VAL A 226 -20.44 -3.42 5.16
CA VAL A 226 -19.03 -3.65 4.77
C VAL A 226 -18.19 -4.06 5.96
N ALA A 227 -18.80 -4.45 7.09
CA ALA A 227 -18.09 -4.79 8.31
C ALA A 227 -17.11 -5.95 8.16
N SER A 228 -17.42 -6.93 7.30
CA SER A 228 -16.51 -8.02 6.94
C SER A 228 -15.28 -7.54 6.17
N ASP A 229 -15.40 -6.45 5.40
CA ASP A 229 -14.34 -5.94 4.53
C ASP A 229 -13.45 -4.90 5.23
N ILE A 230 -14.06 -3.99 5.99
CA ILE A 230 -13.36 -2.87 6.63
C ILE A 230 -13.29 -2.96 8.16
N GLY A 231 -13.85 -4.02 8.75
CA GLY A 231 -13.94 -4.24 10.18
C GLY A 231 -15.14 -3.55 10.84
N GLN A 232 -15.71 -4.19 11.86
CA GLN A 232 -16.90 -3.71 12.58
C GLN A 232 -16.76 -2.26 13.08
N ALA A 233 -15.59 -1.90 13.60
CA ALA A 233 -15.32 -0.57 14.15
C ALA A 233 -15.29 0.56 13.09
N ASN A 234 -15.18 0.22 11.80
CA ASN A 234 -15.14 1.18 10.69
C ASN A 234 -16.45 1.19 9.88
N CYS A 235 -17.34 0.22 10.13
CA CYS A 235 -18.62 0.14 9.43
C CYS A 235 -19.69 0.96 10.16
N LEU A 236 -20.45 1.74 9.41
CA LEU A 236 -21.49 2.64 9.93
C LEU A 236 -22.90 2.22 9.46
N CYS A 237 -23.09 0.98 9.02
CA CYS A 237 -24.43 0.49 8.71
C CYS A 237 -25.24 0.33 10.01
N GLU A 238 -26.54 0.61 9.94
CA GLU A 238 -27.47 0.22 11.00
C GLU A 238 -27.55 -1.31 11.04
N LEU A 239 -27.28 -1.91 12.20
CA LEU A 239 -27.44 -3.34 12.46
C LEU A 239 -28.92 -3.74 12.44
#